data_AF-A0A956YPC1-F1
#
_entry.id   AF-A0A956YPC1-F1
#
_cell.length_a   1.000
_cell.length_b   1.000
_cell.length_c   1.000
_cell.angle_alpha   90.00
_cell.angle_beta   90.00
_cell.angle_gamma   90.00
#
_symmetry.space_group_name_H-M   'P 1'
#
loop_
_entity.id
_entity.type
_entity.pdbx_description
1 polymer ?
#
loop_
_entity_poly.entity_id
_entity_poly.type
_entity_poly.pdbx_seq_one_letter_code
_entity_poly.pdbx_strand_id
1 'polypeptide(L)'
;MIQLRSPFNQAEILESWTVGGTAVHDFFAAIETGTFFAAPPGIWSPAENLVHLIKSCSPVIMALNVPKTVLRIRFGWAKDESRTL
;
A
#
# COMPACT_ATOMS: atom_id res chain seq x y z
N MET A 1 -17.36 0.29 -1.50
CA MET A 1 -16.32 -0.61 -0.96
C MET A 1 -15.37 -0.93 -2.11
N ILE A 2 -14.06 -0.70 -1.96
CA ILE A 2 -13.09 -0.95 -3.05
C ILE A 2 -12.99 -2.47 -3.22
N GLN A 3 -13.45 -3.00 -4.35
CA GLN A 3 -13.32 -4.41 -4.66
C GLN A 3 -11.96 -4.63 -5.31
N LEU A 4 -10.95 -4.90 -4.48
CA LEU A 4 -9.63 -5.29 -4.96
C LEU A 4 -9.74 -6.70 -5.55
N ARG A 5 -9.46 -6.83 -6.85
CA ARG A 5 -9.22 -8.14 -7.46
C ARG A 5 -7.90 -8.70 -6.89
N SER A 6 -7.69 -10.01 -6.95
CA SER A 6 -6.37 -10.60 -6.69
C SER A 6 -5.55 -10.50 -7.98
N PRO A 7 -4.61 -9.55 -8.12
CA PRO A 7 -3.80 -9.47 -9.34
C PRO A 7 -2.70 -10.54 -9.32
N PHE A 8 -2.47 -11.19 -10.46
CA PHE A 8 -1.51 -12.28 -10.61
C PHE A 8 -0.37 -11.96 -11.57
N ASN A 9 -0.49 -10.91 -12.38
CA ASN A 9 0.57 -10.44 -13.26
C ASN A 9 0.85 -8.93 -13.11
N GLN A 10 1.96 -8.47 -13.71
CA GLN A 10 2.40 -7.08 -13.60
C GLN A 10 1.33 -6.07 -14.05
N ALA A 11 0.63 -6.35 -15.15
CA ALA A 11 -0.39 -5.43 -15.66
C ALA A 11 -1.57 -5.31 -14.69
N GLU A 12 -2.05 -6.45 -14.17
CA GLU A 12 -3.12 -6.49 -13.17
C GLU A 12 -2.73 -5.80 -11.86
N ILE A 13 -1.45 -5.92 -11.44
CA ILE A 13 -0.93 -5.23 -10.26
C ILE A 13 -0.94 -3.72 -10.48
N LEU A 14 -0.49 -3.24 -11.64
CA LEU A 14 -0.46 -1.81 -11.97
C LEU A 14 -1.86 -1.21 -12.08
N GLU A 15 -2.79 -1.93 -12.70
CA GLU A 15 -4.20 -1.54 -12.77
C GLU A 15 -4.81 -1.46 -11.38
N SER A 16 -4.66 -2.50 -10.57
CA SER A 16 -5.19 -2.55 -9.20
C SER A 16 -4.59 -1.47 -8.31
N TRP A 17 -3.29 -1.18 -8.47
CA TRP A 17 -2.61 -0.08 -7.79
C TRP A 17 -3.21 1.28 -8.17
N THR A 18 -3.47 1.49 -9.45
CA THR A 18 -4.05 2.74 -9.96
C THR A 18 -5.47 2.94 -9.43
N VAL A 19 -6.32 1.91 -9.56
CA VAL A 19 -7.71 1.95 -9.08
C VAL A 19 -7.77 2.17 -7.57
N GLY A 20 -6.96 1.44 -6.80
CA GLY A 20 -6.88 1.59 -5.35
C GLY A 20 -6.36 2.97 -4.93
N GLY A 21 -5.32 3.46 -5.61
CA GLY A 21 -4.74 4.78 -5.36
C GLY A 21 -5.73 5.91 -5.59
N THR A 22 -6.46 5.89 -6.72
CA THR A 22 -7.51 6.88 -7.02
C THR A 22 -8.62 6.83 -5.97
N ALA A 23 -9.09 5.65 -5.58
CA ALA A 23 -10.14 5.54 -4.57
C ALA A 23 -9.71 6.04 -3.18
N VAL A 24 -8.45 5.80 -2.78
CA VAL A 24 -7.88 6.34 -1.54
C VAL A 24 -7.76 7.86 -1.61
N HIS A 25 -7.27 8.40 -2.74
CA HIS A 25 -7.19 9.84 -2.96
C HIS A 25 -8.56 10.49 -2.83
N ASP A 26 -9.56 9.98 -3.56
CA ASP A 26 -10.90 10.55 -3.59
C ASP A 26 -11.58 10.51 -2.21
N PHE A 27 -11.33 9.44 -1.44
CA PHE A 27 -11.80 9.33 -0.06
C PHE A 27 -11.24 10.45 0.83
N PHE A 28 -9.92 10.64 0.84
CA PHE A 28 -9.30 11.66 1.69
C PHE A 28 -9.56 13.09 1.19
N ALA A 29 -9.63 13.30 -0.13
CA ALA A 29 -9.94 14.59 -0.73
C ALA A 29 -11.37 15.06 -0.46
N ALA A 30 -12.30 14.14 -0.19
CA ALA A 30 -13.69 14.46 0.16
C ALA A 30 -13.86 14.92 1.62
N ILE A 31 -12.82 14.80 2.47
CA ILE A 31 -12.89 15.21 3.88
C ILE A 31 -12.70 16.72 3.97
N GLU A 32 -13.61 17.40 4.68
CA GLU A 32 -13.49 18.82 4.97
C GLU A 32 -12.19 19.11 5.74
N THR A 33 -11.50 20.19 5.38
CA THR A 33 -10.13 20.49 5.85
C THR A 33 -9.99 20.50 7.38
N GLY A 34 -10.89 21.15 8.10
CA GLY A 34 -10.87 21.17 9.56
C GLY A 34 -11.00 19.76 10.15
N THR A 35 -11.90 18.97 9.60
CA THR A 35 -12.11 17.55 9.96
C THR A 35 -10.90 16.69 9.61
N PHE A 36 -10.25 16.95 8.48
CA PHE A 36 -9.09 16.20 8.01
C PHE A 36 -7.90 16.29 8.98
N PHE A 37 -7.72 17.45 9.62
CA PHE A 37 -6.67 17.70 10.60
C PHE A 37 -7.12 17.53 12.07
N ALA A 38 -8.42 17.31 12.32
CA ALA A 38 -8.92 17.12 13.68
C ALA A 38 -8.55 15.74 14.24
N ALA A 39 -7.91 15.72 15.40
CA ALA A 39 -7.55 14.50 16.13
C ALA A 39 -8.26 14.48 17.50
N PRO A 40 -9.38 13.75 17.65
CA PRO A 40 -9.99 13.54 18.96
C PRO A 40 -9.03 12.82 19.92
N PRO A 41 -9.15 13.01 21.25
CA PRO A 41 -8.30 12.31 22.20
C PRO A 41 -8.33 10.79 22.02
N GLY A 42 -7.16 10.19 21.81
CA GLY A 42 -6.99 8.75 21.67
C GLY A 42 -7.26 8.18 20.27
N ILE A 43 -7.52 9.02 19.26
CA ILE A 43 -7.75 8.59 17.87
C ILE A 43 -6.89 9.42 16.92
N TRP A 44 -6.31 8.79 15.91
CA TRP A 44 -5.60 9.51 14.84
C TRP A 44 -6.57 10.32 13.97
N SER A 45 -6.16 11.54 13.62
CA SER A 45 -6.81 12.31 12.56
C SER A 45 -6.78 11.58 11.22
N PRO A 46 -7.66 11.92 10.26
CA PRO A 46 -7.54 11.45 8.89
C PRO A 46 -6.16 11.73 8.28
N ALA A 47 -5.57 12.89 8.54
CA ALA A 47 -4.22 13.24 8.09
C ALA A 47 -3.15 12.28 8.64
N GLU A 48 -3.19 11.97 9.94
CA GLU A 48 -2.26 11.02 10.56
C GLU A 48 -2.44 9.60 10.03
N ASN A 49 -3.68 9.17 9.78
CA ASN A 49 -3.96 7.89 9.14
C ASN A 49 -3.37 7.83 7.72
N LEU A 50 -3.51 8.90 6.92
CA LEU A 50 -2.93 8.97 5.58
C LEU A 50 -1.40 8.93 5.63
N VAL A 51 -0.78 9.68 6.54
CA VAL A 51 0.68 9.64 6.76
C VAL A 51 1.13 8.25 7.18
N HIS A 52 0.40 7.60 8.09
CA HIS A 52 0.70 6.23 8.49
C HIS A 52 0.63 5.27 7.31
N LEU A 53 -0.42 5.37 6.48
CA LEU A 53 -0.56 4.54 5.27
C LEU A 53 0.62 4.73 4.31
N ILE A 54 1.03 5.97 4.05
CA ILE A 54 2.21 6.28 3.21
C ILE A 54 3.47 5.63 3.78
N LYS A 55 3.70 5.76 5.10
CA LYS A 55 4.86 5.18 5.77
C LYS A 55 4.86 3.65 5.72
N SER A 56 3.70 3.02 5.91
CA SER A 56 3.56 1.57 5.87
C SER A 56 3.74 0.99 4.46
N CYS A 57 3.37 1.74 3.42
CA CYS A 57 3.56 1.31 2.02
C CYS A 57 4.99 1.53 1.49
N SER A 58 5.73 2.50 2.03
CA SER A 58 7.07 2.86 1.54
C SER A 58 8.07 1.67 1.51
N PRO A 59 8.18 0.81 2.54
CA PRO A 59 9.05 -0.36 2.50
C PRO A 59 8.66 -1.38 1.43
N VAL A 60 7.36 -1.54 1.17
CA VAL A 60 6.85 -2.48 0.14
C VAL A 60 7.26 -1.99 -1.24
N ILE A 61 7.05 -0.70 -1.52
CA ILE A 61 7.47 -0.07 -2.78
C ILE A 61 8.99 -0.17 -2.95
N MET A 62 9.74 0.09 -1.88
CA MET A 62 11.21 -0.07 -1.89
C MET A 62 11.60 -1.51 -2.27
N ALA A 63 10.99 -2.52 -1.65
CA ALA A 63 11.28 -3.93 -1.90
C ALA A 63 10.95 -4.35 -3.35
N LEU A 64 9.89 -3.80 -3.95
CA LEU A 64 9.54 -4.06 -5.36
C LEU A 64 10.60 -3.55 -6.34
N ASN A 65 11.35 -2.51 -5.97
CA ASN A 65 12.46 -1.98 -6.77
C ASN A 65 13.79 -2.73 -6.57
N VAL A 66 13.85 -3.70 -5.65
CA VAL A 66 15.05 -4.49 -5.41
C VAL A 66 15.12 -5.65 -6.43
N PRO A 67 16.19 -5.75 -7.25
CA PRO A 67 16.36 -6.89 -8.14
C PRO A 67 16.34 -8.21 -7.38
N LYS A 68 15.69 -9.24 -7.93
CA LYS A 68 15.59 -10.57 -7.30
C LYS A 68 16.95 -11.17 -6.91
N THR A 69 18.01 -10.86 -7.66
CA THR A 69 19.39 -11.26 -7.36
C THR A 69 19.88 -10.71 -6.03
N VAL A 70 19.61 -9.45 -5.72
CA VAL A 70 20.01 -8.83 -4.45
C VAL A 70 19.29 -9.51 -3.29
N LEU A 71 17.99 -9.80 -3.45
CA LEU A 71 17.23 -10.57 -2.46
C LEU A 71 17.81 -11.98 -2.25
N ARG A 72 18.18 -12.68 -3.32
CA ARG A 72 18.81 -14.00 -3.26
C ARG A 72 20.19 -13.99 -2.58
N ILE A 73 21.00 -12.96 -2.79
CA ILE A 73 22.30 -12.82 -2.10
C ILE A 73 22.07 -12.59 -0.60
N ARG A 74 21.10 -11.75 -0.23
CA ARG A 74 20.87 -11.36 1.17
C ARG A 74 20.15 -12.42 2.01
N PHE A 75 19.24 -13.17 1.40
CA PHE A 75 18.34 -14.11 2.08
C PHE A 75 18.52 -15.58 1.65
N GLY A 76 19.30 -15.85 0.61
CA GLY A 76 19.44 -17.17 0.03
C GLY A 76 18.31 -17.53 -0.94
N TRP A 77 18.25 -18.80 -1.32
CA TRP A 77 17.17 -19.34 -2.15
C TRP A 77 15.96 -19.66 -1.27
N ALA A 78 14.76 -19.28 -1.73
CA ALA A 78 13.53 -19.70 -1.09
C ALA A 78 13.44 -21.23 -1.15
N LYS A 79 13.32 -21.88 0.01
CA LYS A 79 13.18 -23.35 0.12
C LYS A 79 11.76 -23.81 -0.18
N ASP A 80 10.80 -22.93 0.07
CA ASP A 80 9.38 -23.17 -0.09
C ASP A 80 8.79 -22.11 -1.03
N GLU A 81 7.82 -22.53 -1.85
CA GLU A 81 7.01 -21.59 -2.61
C GLU A 81 6.22 -20.70 -1.63
N SER A 82 6.18 -19.39 -1.91
CA SER A 82 5.28 -18.51 -1.18
C SER A 82 3.86 -18.99 -1.45
N ARG A 83 3.15 -19.45 -0.40
CA ARG A 83 1.81 -20.05 -0.45
C ARG A 83 0.99 -19.52 -1.62
N THR A 84 0.96 -20.31 -2.69
CA THR A 84 0.03 -20.14 -3.80
C THR A 84 -1.23 -20.94 -3.44
N LEU A 85 -2.38 -20.29 -3.59
CA LEU A 85 -3.68 -20.95 -3.64
C LEU A 85 -3.81 -21.74 -4.95
#